data_AF-A0A8T5KUI2-F1
#
_entry.id   AF-A0A8T5KUI2-F1
#
_cell.length_a   1.000
_cell.length_b   1.000
_cell.length_c   1.000
_cell.angle_alpha   90.00
_cell.angle_beta   90.00
_cell.angle_gamma   90.00
#
_symmetry.space_group_name_H-M   'P 1'
#
loop_
_entity.id
_entity.type
_entity.pdbx_description
1 polymer ?
#
loop_
_entity_poly.entity_id
_entity_poly.type
_entity_poly.pdbx_seq_one_letter_code
_entity_poly.pdbx_strand_id
1 'polypeptide(L)'
;MGCDDPKVSSKNLTEACRLFVDTQISEEEIAKRGRFSLGSINYFLNRAQEEGILNPEVRRNASRKRGLEKKSVHRRVKVVGASLDYCFFDDSVKDILKNYNISRNTLVAYLKEAATLGVVSSEESGRARKRRMYGRNHIIPEKLERVLTQIKEETENHIKDSNYKFSTGEEFGRKYGISATALNARLWKLSKDSEYSSLLKNRVEVVKKQASVRSGLKAKEDNTGIHCLPRRFFVEIGKRNALRAKEKSIGIFGMNSEELCEASRKGKLRLQQMRVSGELDRKTIYNIESRFSADSMQEGAVALTLERYLPNFKIKEGGTFQNPGDTTYLYDFVLPDCILEWHPVRLGFDGKRYIPGDYEALRELKKESTTREEQQDLRSLERDLEKEVAVNYWISRQEASDNSDYFKGREVYLAKNPKELYDFLKEKGATTLPDYQEFAKEFKKFKEYVRQFKVVKPEKKREVA
;
A
#
# COMPACT_ATOMS: atom_id res chain seq x y z
N MET A 1 -45.46 50.75 -40.50
CA MET A 1 -46.56 51.35 -41.31
C MET A 1 -47.57 50.26 -41.62
N GLY A 2 -48.85 50.58 -41.76
CA GLY A 2 -49.86 49.66 -42.30
C GLY A 2 -50.27 48.49 -41.39
N CYS A 3 -51.08 48.76 -40.37
CA CYS A 3 -51.96 47.77 -39.75
C CYS A 3 -53.29 48.46 -39.45
N ASP A 4 -54.27 48.28 -40.34
CA ASP A 4 -55.63 48.82 -40.17
C ASP A 4 -56.41 47.97 -39.16
N ASP A 5 -56.17 48.20 -37.86
CA ASP A 5 -56.92 47.57 -36.77
C ASP A 5 -58.40 48.00 -36.88
N PRO A 6 -59.37 47.08 -37.04
CA PRO A 6 -60.68 47.41 -37.59
C PRO A 6 -61.51 48.31 -36.67
N LYS A 7 -61.76 49.55 -37.13
CA LYS A 7 -62.59 50.63 -36.53
C LYS A 7 -63.22 50.28 -35.16
N VAL A 8 -62.40 50.29 -34.12
CA VAL A 8 -62.86 50.04 -32.75
C VAL A 8 -63.73 51.21 -32.31
N SER A 9 -65.04 51.00 -32.26
CA SER A 9 -65.98 52.06 -31.87
C SER A 9 -65.70 52.54 -30.44
N SER A 10 -65.98 53.81 -30.16
CA SER A 10 -65.86 54.38 -28.81
C SER A 10 -66.64 53.56 -27.77
N LYS A 11 -67.77 52.96 -28.17
CA LYS A 11 -68.57 52.06 -27.34
C LYS A 11 -67.77 50.85 -26.83
N ASN A 12 -66.90 50.27 -27.66
CA ASN A 12 -66.02 49.17 -27.25
C ASN A 12 -64.95 49.64 -26.26
N LEU A 13 -64.44 50.87 -26.43
CA LEU A 13 -63.49 51.50 -25.52
C LEU A 13 -64.13 51.71 -24.14
N THR A 14 -65.35 52.26 -24.11
CA THR A 14 -66.13 52.47 -22.87
C THR A 14 -66.46 51.16 -22.18
N GLU A 15 -66.90 50.13 -22.90
CA GLU A 15 -67.22 48.81 -22.34
C GLU A 15 -65.97 48.16 -21.70
N ALA A 16 -64.81 48.22 -22.37
CA ALA A 16 -63.55 47.69 -21.85
C ALA A 16 -63.05 48.46 -20.60
N CYS A 17 -63.14 49.79 -20.62
CA CYS A 17 -62.78 50.62 -19.46
C CYS A 17 -63.70 50.37 -18.27
N ARG A 18 -65.01 50.28 -18.51
CA ARG A 18 -66.02 49.95 -17.50
C ARG A 18 -65.75 48.58 -16.89
N LEU A 19 -65.50 47.55 -17.69
CA LEU A 19 -65.15 46.21 -17.18
C LEU A 19 -63.90 46.24 -16.28
N PHE A 20 -62.88 47.02 -16.65
CA PHE A 20 -61.65 47.19 -15.85
C PHE A 20 -61.90 47.88 -14.51
N VAL A 21 -62.71 48.95 -14.51
CA VAL A 21 -63.02 49.76 -13.31
C VAL A 21 -64.01 49.04 -12.39
N ASP A 22 -65.17 48.62 -12.91
CA ASP A 22 -66.27 48.04 -12.14
C ASP A 22 -65.90 46.69 -11.48
N THR A 23 -65.10 45.86 -12.17
CA THR A 23 -64.91 44.44 -11.79
C THR A 23 -63.49 44.05 -11.38
N GLN A 24 -62.51 44.97 -11.44
CA GLN A 24 -61.08 44.74 -11.14
C GLN A 24 -60.43 43.54 -11.87
N ILE A 25 -60.98 43.09 -12.99
CA ILE A 25 -60.41 41.96 -13.76
C ILE A 25 -59.12 42.36 -14.49
N SER A 26 -58.22 41.40 -14.66
CA SER A 26 -56.90 41.63 -15.27
C SER A 26 -56.98 41.98 -16.75
N GLU A 27 -55.97 42.70 -17.24
CA GLU A 27 -55.82 43.07 -18.66
C GLU A 27 -55.92 41.84 -19.59
N GLU A 28 -55.39 40.68 -19.19
CA GLU A 28 -55.54 39.40 -19.91
C GLU A 28 -56.97 38.88 -19.98
N GLU A 29 -57.76 39.03 -18.91
CA GLU A 29 -59.14 38.53 -18.88
C GLU A 29 -60.06 39.46 -19.69
N ILE A 30 -59.76 40.76 -19.76
CA ILE A 30 -60.41 41.68 -20.71
C ILE A 30 -59.99 41.36 -22.15
N ALA A 31 -58.69 41.15 -22.41
CA ALA A 31 -58.19 40.72 -23.72
C ALA A 31 -58.89 39.42 -24.18
N LYS A 32 -59.01 38.44 -23.29
CA LYS A 32 -59.66 37.15 -23.56
C LYS A 32 -61.18 37.26 -23.76
N ARG A 33 -61.88 38.02 -22.91
CA ARG A 33 -63.35 38.20 -23.01
C ARG A 33 -63.75 39.03 -24.23
N GLY A 34 -63.05 40.13 -24.47
CA GLY A 34 -63.28 41.01 -25.62
C GLY A 34 -62.63 40.56 -26.93
N ARG A 35 -61.82 39.48 -26.90
CA ARG A 35 -61.01 38.97 -28.02
C ARG A 35 -60.01 40.00 -28.59
N PHE A 36 -59.53 40.90 -27.75
CA PHE A 36 -58.53 41.92 -28.10
C PHE A 36 -57.11 41.39 -27.94
N SER A 37 -56.15 41.98 -28.67
CA SER A 37 -54.73 41.76 -28.37
C SER A 37 -54.34 42.45 -27.06
N LEU A 38 -53.33 41.91 -26.37
CA LEU A 38 -52.81 42.46 -25.12
C LEU A 38 -52.17 43.85 -25.32
N GLY A 39 -51.65 44.11 -26.54
CA GLY A 39 -51.17 45.41 -26.98
C GLY A 39 -52.32 46.41 -27.20
N SER A 40 -53.42 45.98 -27.84
CA SER A 40 -54.63 46.80 -28.02
C SER A 40 -55.23 47.20 -26.67
N ILE A 41 -55.34 46.27 -25.71
CA ILE A 41 -55.77 46.58 -24.33
C ILE A 41 -54.83 47.58 -23.65
N ASN A 42 -53.52 47.41 -23.76
CA ASN A 42 -52.58 48.37 -23.16
C ASN A 42 -52.63 49.76 -23.83
N TYR A 43 -52.84 49.83 -25.15
CA TYR A 43 -53.09 51.08 -25.86
C TYR A 43 -54.37 51.76 -25.37
N PHE A 44 -55.48 51.03 -25.26
CA PHE A 44 -56.75 51.58 -24.78
C PHE A 44 -56.68 52.02 -23.31
N LEU A 45 -56.01 51.27 -22.44
CA LEU A 45 -55.83 51.66 -21.02
C LEU A 45 -54.80 52.79 -20.83
N ASN A 46 -53.85 52.99 -21.75
CA ASN A 46 -53.04 54.21 -21.80
C ASN A 46 -53.91 55.39 -22.21
N ARG A 47 -54.62 55.27 -23.34
CA ARG A 47 -55.43 56.36 -23.90
C ARG A 47 -56.57 56.80 -22.98
N ALA A 48 -57.26 55.85 -22.33
CA ALA A 48 -58.27 56.18 -21.32
C ALA A 48 -57.67 56.87 -20.08
N GLN A 49 -56.38 56.66 -19.79
CA GLN A 49 -55.67 57.35 -18.71
C GLN A 49 -55.22 58.76 -19.13
N GLU A 50 -54.85 58.95 -20.41
CA GLU A 50 -54.53 60.24 -21.04
C GLU A 50 -55.78 61.13 -21.17
N GLU A 51 -56.92 60.53 -21.56
CA GLU A 51 -58.24 61.19 -21.68
C GLU A 51 -58.95 61.36 -20.31
N GLY A 52 -58.27 61.05 -19.20
CA GLY A 52 -58.76 61.27 -17.83
C GLY A 52 -59.85 60.29 -17.33
N ILE A 53 -60.28 59.34 -18.16
CA ILE A 53 -61.33 58.36 -17.90
C ILE A 53 -60.89 57.31 -16.86
N LEU A 54 -59.61 56.92 -16.87
CA LEU A 54 -59.04 55.90 -15.99
C LEU A 54 -58.03 56.50 -15.01
N ASN A 55 -58.31 56.39 -13.71
CA ASN A 55 -57.38 56.85 -12.67
C ASN A 55 -56.06 56.03 -12.68
N PRO A 56 -54.88 56.67 -12.81
CA PRO A 56 -53.57 55.99 -12.82
C PRO A 56 -53.26 55.14 -11.58
N GLU A 57 -53.90 55.40 -10.44
CA GLU A 57 -53.75 54.60 -9.21
C GLU A 57 -54.45 53.25 -9.32
N VAL A 58 -55.64 53.19 -9.93
CA VAL A 58 -56.44 51.96 -10.10
C VAL A 58 -55.66 50.95 -10.94
N ARG A 59 -55.10 51.38 -12.07
CA ARG A 59 -54.28 50.52 -12.95
C ARG A 59 -52.96 50.09 -12.29
N ARG A 60 -52.31 50.98 -11.52
CA ARG A 60 -51.12 50.63 -10.70
C ARG A 60 -51.46 49.60 -9.62
N ASN A 61 -52.63 49.70 -8.98
CA ASN A 61 -53.06 48.76 -7.94
C ASN A 61 -53.48 47.40 -8.52
N ALA A 62 -54.18 47.35 -9.65
CA ALA A 62 -54.45 46.11 -10.38
C ALA A 62 -53.15 45.40 -10.78
N SER A 63 -52.18 46.14 -11.34
CA SER A 63 -50.85 45.62 -11.68
C SER A 63 -50.06 45.11 -10.46
N ARG A 64 -50.14 45.81 -9.32
CA ARG A 64 -49.54 45.36 -8.04
C ARG A 64 -50.18 44.07 -7.52
N LYS A 65 -51.51 43.98 -7.50
CA LYS A 65 -52.30 42.80 -7.10
C LYS A 65 -51.89 41.57 -7.93
N ARG A 66 -51.84 41.73 -9.25
CA ARG A 66 -51.34 40.71 -10.19
C ARG A 66 -49.87 40.33 -9.97
N GLY A 67 -49.02 41.30 -9.63
CA GLY A 67 -47.62 41.07 -9.29
C GLY A 67 -47.43 40.23 -8.02
N LEU A 68 -48.34 40.38 -7.05
CA LEU A 68 -48.39 39.54 -5.84
C LEU A 68 -48.93 38.14 -6.14
N GLU A 69 -49.98 38.01 -6.96
CA GLU A 69 -50.55 36.73 -7.37
C GLU A 69 -49.56 35.88 -8.18
N LYS A 70 -48.87 36.45 -9.18
CA LYS A 70 -47.82 35.74 -9.93
C LYS A 70 -46.69 35.26 -9.02
N LYS A 71 -46.27 36.07 -8.03
CA LYS A 71 -45.28 35.67 -7.02
C LYS A 71 -45.81 34.56 -6.10
N SER A 72 -47.10 34.60 -5.74
CA SER A 72 -47.77 33.57 -4.93
C SER A 72 -47.83 32.22 -5.66
N VAL A 73 -48.26 32.21 -6.93
CA VAL A 73 -48.31 30.99 -7.75
C VAL A 73 -46.90 30.42 -7.98
N HIS A 74 -45.93 31.26 -8.36
CA HIS A 74 -44.55 30.80 -8.56
C HIS A 74 -43.91 30.25 -7.26
N ARG A 75 -44.20 30.86 -6.10
CA ARG A 75 -43.84 30.31 -4.78
C ARG A 75 -44.50 28.94 -4.55
N ARG A 76 -45.81 28.81 -4.76
CA ARG A 76 -46.53 27.54 -4.55
C ARG A 76 -45.98 26.41 -5.40
N VAL A 77 -45.66 26.66 -6.67
CA VAL A 77 -45.00 25.67 -7.55
C VAL A 77 -43.64 25.23 -6.99
N LYS A 78 -42.80 26.19 -6.52
CA LYS A 78 -41.52 25.86 -5.85
C LYS A 78 -41.69 25.12 -4.52
N VAL A 79 -42.71 25.45 -3.73
CA VAL A 79 -43.05 24.77 -2.46
C VAL A 79 -43.42 23.31 -2.72
N VAL A 80 -44.29 23.05 -3.70
CA VAL A 80 -44.73 21.70 -4.07
C VAL A 80 -43.56 20.89 -4.63
N GLY A 81 -42.92 21.35 -5.71
CA GLY A 81 -41.84 20.61 -6.38
C GLY A 81 -40.70 20.24 -5.43
N ALA A 82 -40.12 21.23 -4.73
CA ALA A 82 -39.01 20.98 -3.81
C ALA A 82 -39.39 20.10 -2.60
N SER A 83 -40.67 20.00 -2.25
CA SER A 83 -41.15 19.12 -1.18
C SER A 83 -41.38 17.68 -1.68
N LEU A 84 -41.89 17.50 -2.90
CA LEU A 84 -42.04 16.18 -3.53
C LEU A 84 -40.66 15.58 -3.82
N ASP A 85 -39.76 16.33 -4.44
CA ASP A 85 -38.38 15.92 -4.73
C ASP A 85 -37.60 15.55 -3.47
N TYR A 86 -37.93 16.17 -2.33
CA TYR A 86 -37.34 15.83 -1.03
C TYR A 86 -37.98 14.60 -0.37
N CYS A 87 -39.30 14.41 -0.51
CA CYS A 87 -40.00 13.33 0.19
C CYS A 87 -40.00 12.00 -0.55
N PHE A 88 -40.08 12.02 -1.88
CA PHE A 88 -40.36 10.83 -2.70
C PHE A 88 -39.24 10.45 -3.67
N PHE A 89 -38.38 11.38 -4.06
CA PHE A 89 -37.25 11.13 -4.95
C PHE A 89 -35.93 11.07 -4.16
N ASP A 90 -34.93 10.35 -4.69
CA ASP A 90 -33.60 10.18 -4.06
C ASP A 90 -32.63 11.36 -4.30
N ASP A 91 -33.10 12.40 -5.00
CA ASP A 91 -32.39 13.63 -5.30
C ASP A 91 -31.74 14.22 -4.05
N SER A 92 -30.41 14.33 -4.03
CA SER A 92 -29.69 14.68 -2.81
C SER A 92 -29.98 16.12 -2.38
N VAL A 93 -29.98 16.39 -1.07
CA VAL A 93 -30.35 17.72 -0.52
C VAL A 93 -29.56 18.87 -1.16
N LYS A 94 -28.29 18.67 -1.53
CA LYS A 94 -27.49 19.69 -2.23
C LYS A 94 -28.09 20.06 -3.59
N ASP A 95 -28.61 19.07 -4.29
CA ASP A 95 -29.08 19.16 -5.67
C ASP A 95 -30.48 19.79 -5.70
N ILE A 96 -31.37 19.44 -4.76
CA ILE A 96 -32.66 20.14 -4.54
C ILE A 96 -32.43 21.63 -4.24
N LEU A 97 -31.52 21.96 -3.31
CA LEU A 97 -31.23 23.36 -2.97
C LEU A 97 -30.68 24.16 -4.16
N LYS A 98 -29.89 23.51 -5.03
CA LYS A 98 -29.39 24.09 -6.29
C LYS A 98 -30.51 24.26 -7.33
N ASN A 99 -31.26 23.20 -7.62
CA ASN A 99 -32.26 23.16 -8.70
C ASN A 99 -33.38 24.18 -8.47
N TYR A 100 -33.85 24.33 -7.23
CA TYR A 100 -34.88 25.32 -6.88
C TYR A 100 -34.31 26.71 -6.55
N ASN A 101 -32.99 26.84 -6.43
CA ASN A 101 -32.27 28.01 -5.93
C ASN A 101 -32.85 28.52 -4.59
N ILE A 102 -32.74 27.70 -3.54
CA ILE A 102 -33.30 27.96 -2.21
C ILE A 102 -32.30 27.60 -1.09
N SER A 103 -32.46 28.23 0.08
CA SER A 103 -31.66 27.88 1.27
C SER A 103 -32.19 26.63 1.98
N ARG A 104 -31.37 25.98 2.82
CA ARG A 104 -31.81 24.85 3.65
C ARG A 104 -32.98 25.21 4.57
N ASN A 105 -33.00 26.43 5.09
CA ASN A 105 -34.10 26.92 5.95
C ASN A 105 -35.37 27.17 5.13
N THR A 106 -35.24 27.66 3.88
CA THR A 106 -36.33 27.80 2.93
C THR A 106 -36.96 26.44 2.59
N LEU A 107 -36.14 25.41 2.34
CA LEU A 107 -36.61 24.04 2.09
C LEU A 107 -37.33 23.45 3.32
N VAL A 108 -36.83 23.69 4.54
CA VAL A 108 -37.53 23.28 5.78
C VAL A 108 -38.86 24.02 5.96
N ALA A 109 -38.95 25.30 5.55
CA ALA A 109 -40.20 26.04 5.55
C ALA A 109 -41.18 25.49 4.49
N TYR A 110 -40.71 25.21 3.27
CA TYR A 110 -41.52 24.60 2.21
C TYR A 110 -42.07 23.23 2.63
N LEU A 111 -41.27 22.40 3.29
CA LEU A 111 -41.71 21.11 3.85
C LEU A 111 -42.71 21.22 5.01
N LYS A 112 -42.83 22.38 5.66
CA LYS A 112 -43.93 22.67 6.60
C LYS A 112 -45.16 23.16 5.83
N GLU A 113 -44.98 24.10 4.90
CA GLU A 113 -46.04 24.68 4.07
C GLU A 113 -46.76 23.62 3.23
N ALA A 114 -46.02 22.71 2.59
CA ALA A 114 -46.55 21.57 1.84
C ALA A 114 -47.31 20.57 2.73
N ALA A 115 -46.93 20.41 4.00
CA ALA A 115 -47.68 19.58 4.95
C ALA A 115 -48.99 20.24 5.39
N THR A 116 -48.98 21.56 5.65
CA THR A 116 -50.20 22.34 5.88
C THR A 116 -51.15 22.34 4.67
N LEU A 117 -50.60 22.22 3.45
CA LEU A 117 -51.36 22.12 2.20
C LEU A 117 -51.79 20.68 1.85
N GLY A 118 -51.47 19.67 2.67
CA GLY A 118 -51.82 18.26 2.42
C GLY A 118 -51.06 17.59 1.26
N VAL A 119 -50.01 18.24 0.74
CA VAL A 119 -49.20 17.77 -0.41
C VAL A 119 -48.21 16.66 -0.01
N VAL A 120 -47.80 16.65 1.26
CA VAL A 120 -47.01 15.59 1.91
C VAL A 120 -47.52 15.39 3.32
N SER A 121 -47.66 14.15 3.79
CA SER A 121 -48.03 13.93 5.18
C SER A 121 -46.90 14.33 6.15
N SER A 122 -47.27 14.64 7.39
CA SER A 122 -46.30 14.86 8.48
C SER A 122 -45.39 13.64 8.69
N GLU A 123 -45.89 12.42 8.45
CA GLU A 123 -45.09 11.21 8.54
C GLU A 123 -44.10 11.08 7.38
N GLU A 124 -44.48 11.37 6.14
CA GLU A 124 -43.56 11.38 4.99
C GLU A 124 -42.48 12.44 5.13
N SER A 125 -42.85 13.66 5.54
CA SER A 125 -41.87 14.70 5.84
C SER A 125 -40.94 14.27 7.00
N GLY A 126 -41.47 13.57 8.01
CA GLY A 126 -40.70 12.98 9.10
C GLY A 126 -39.74 11.87 8.64
N ARG A 127 -40.21 10.93 7.81
CA ARG A 127 -39.43 9.82 7.23
C ARG A 127 -38.34 10.34 6.30
N ALA A 128 -38.66 11.30 5.43
CA ALA A 128 -37.69 11.97 4.55
C ALA A 128 -36.64 12.76 5.35
N ARG A 129 -37.05 13.52 6.37
CA ARG A 129 -36.11 14.20 7.28
C ARG A 129 -35.23 13.21 8.04
N LYS A 130 -35.74 12.07 8.52
CA LYS A 130 -34.91 11.00 9.10
C LYS A 130 -33.91 10.47 8.08
N ARG A 131 -34.37 9.95 6.93
CA ARG A 131 -33.53 9.47 5.81
C ARG A 131 -32.43 10.46 5.39
N ARG A 132 -32.69 11.77 5.48
CA ARG A 132 -31.76 12.83 5.01
C ARG A 132 -30.98 13.54 6.14
N MET A 133 -31.37 13.44 7.41
CA MET A 133 -30.52 13.76 8.59
C MET A 133 -29.43 12.71 8.73
N TYR A 134 -29.80 11.44 8.54
CA TYR A 134 -28.91 10.32 8.31
C TYR A 134 -28.28 10.43 6.89
N GLY A 135 -27.48 11.48 6.65
CA GLY A 135 -26.95 11.84 5.33
C GLY A 135 -26.03 10.79 4.69
N ARG A 136 -25.39 11.13 3.55
CA ARG A 136 -24.63 10.21 2.64
C ARG A 136 -23.62 9.22 3.29
N ASN A 137 -23.29 9.37 4.57
CA ASN A 137 -22.39 8.51 5.35
C ASN A 137 -23.10 7.62 6.42
N HIS A 138 -24.43 7.62 6.49
CA HIS A 138 -25.18 6.72 7.38
C HIS A 138 -25.33 5.34 6.75
N ILE A 139 -25.41 4.32 7.62
CA ILE A 139 -25.56 2.92 7.26
C ILE A 139 -26.64 2.37 8.17
N ILE A 140 -27.67 1.78 7.55
CA ILE A 140 -28.74 1.04 8.22
C ILE A 140 -28.11 0.02 9.19
N PRO A 141 -28.43 0.03 10.50
CA PRO A 141 -27.73 -0.78 11.52
C PRO A 141 -27.59 -2.27 11.14
N GLU A 142 -28.65 -2.86 10.64
CA GLU A 142 -28.76 -4.27 10.22
C GLU A 142 -27.86 -4.58 9.01
N LYS A 143 -27.57 -3.57 8.16
CA LYS A 143 -26.56 -3.70 7.08
C LYS A 143 -25.14 -3.58 7.61
N LEU A 144 -24.90 -2.72 8.60
CA LEU A 144 -23.60 -2.56 9.24
C LEU A 144 -23.22 -3.81 10.04
N GLU A 145 -24.17 -4.39 10.78
CA GLU A 145 -24.03 -5.64 11.52
C GLU A 145 -23.64 -6.79 10.61
N ARG A 146 -24.35 -7.01 9.49
CA ARG A 146 -23.99 -8.04 8.48
C ARG A 146 -22.58 -7.88 7.92
N VAL A 147 -22.11 -6.64 7.74
CA VAL A 147 -20.72 -6.38 7.34
C VAL A 147 -19.74 -6.69 8.48
N LEU A 148 -20.06 -6.36 9.74
CA LEU A 148 -19.23 -6.69 10.89
C LEU A 148 -19.13 -8.20 11.14
N THR A 149 -20.20 -8.96 10.93
CA THR A 149 -20.18 -10.43 10.99
C THR A 149 -19.26 -11.01 9.91
N GLN A 150 -19.42 -10.60 8.64
CA GLN A 150 -18.51 -11.03 7.57
C GLN A 150 -17.05 -10.57 7.83
N ILE A 151 -16.83 -9.43 8.47
CA ILE A 151 -15.48 -8.99 8.88
C ILE A 151 -14.85 -9.95 9.91
N LYS A 152 -15.63 -10.50 10.85
CA LYS A 152 -15.20 -11.54 11.81
C LYS A 152 -14.85 -12.83 11.06
N GLU A 153 -15.77 -13.36 10.26
CA GLU A 153 -15.59 -14.57 9.43
C GLU A 153 -14.32 -14.50 8.56
N GLU A 154 -14.11 -13.39 7.84
CA GLU A 154 -12.93 -13.20 7.00
C GLU A 154 -11.63 -13.10 7.82
N THR A 155 -11.69 -12.60 9.06
CA THR A 155 -10.53 -12.54 9.95
C THR A 155 -10.17 -13.92 10.49
N GLU A 156 -11.17 -14.72 10.90
CA GLU A 156 -10.97 -16.10 11.31
C GLU A 156 -10.43 -16.98 10.17
N ASN A 157 -10.91 -16.77 8.95
CA ASN A 157 -10.39 -17.46 7.78
C ASN A 157 -8.95 -17.03 7.45
N HIS A 158 -8.59 -15.76 7.66
CA HIS A 158 -7.21 -15.29 7.51
C HIS A 158 -6.24 -15.80 8.59
N ILE A 159 -6.74 -16.11 9.80
CA ILE A 159 -5.96 -16.77 10.85
C ILE A 159 -5.67 -18.24 10.47
N LYS A 160 -6.59 -18.90 9.74
CA LYS A 160 -6.44 -20.28 9.24
C LYS A 160 -5.59 -20.35 7.95
N ASP A 161 -5.74 -19.38 7.05
CA ASP A 161 -4.93 -19.22 5.83
C ASP A 161 -4.45 -17.77 5.66
N SER A 162 -3.14 -17.57 5.80
CA SER A 162 -2.51 -16.25 5.62
C SER A 162 -2.61 -15.68 4.19
N ASN A 163 -3.02 -16.47 3.19
CA ASN A 163 -3.28 -16.01 1.82
C ASN A 163 -4.71 -15.49 1.61
N TYR A 164 -5.61 -15.70 2.58
CA TYR A 164 -7.03 -15.37 2.44
C TYR A 164 -7.27 -13.91 2.02
N LYS A 165 -8.05 -13.73 0.95
CA LYS A 165 -8.39 -12.40 0.41
C LYS A 165 -9.49 -11.76 1.25
N PHE A 166 -9.20 -10.63 1.88
CA PHE A 166 -10.20 -9.77 2.50
C PHE A 166 -11.04 -9.01 1.46
N SER A 167 -12.35 -8.89 1.72
CA SER A 167 -13.25 -8.04 0.91
C SER A 167 -12.88 -6.55 1.01
N THR A 168 -12.93 -5.83 -0.11
CA THR A 168 -12.79 -4.37 -0.13
C THR A 168 -14.09 -3.67 0.30
N GLY A 169 -14.02 -2.37 0.63
CA GLY A 169 -15.20 -1.54 0.88
C GLY A 169 -16.14 -1.45 -0.33
N GLU A 170 -15.65 -1.69 -1.55
CA GLU A 170 -16.44 -1.71 -2.80
C GLU A 170 -17.10 -3.08 -3.04
N GLU A 171 -16.45 -4.17 -2.64
CA GLU A 171 -17.03 -5.52 -2.64
C GLU A 171 -18.16 -5.61 -1.60
N PHE A 172 -17.94 -5.09 -0.37
CA PHE A 172 -19.01 -4.90 0.61
C PHE A 172 -20.10 -3.95 0.12
N GLY A 173 -19.71 -2.83 -0.49
CA GLY A 173 -20.66 -1.81 -0.96
C GLY A 173 -21.62 -2.35 -2.02
N ARG A 174 -21.11 -3.15 -2.97
CA ARG A 174 -21.91 -3.90 -3.93
C ARG A 174 -22.77 -4.99 -3.27
N LYS A 175 -22.18 -5.82 -2.39
CA LYS A 175 -22.89 -6.95 -1.74
C LYS A 175 -24.08 -6.50 -0.87
N TYR A 176 -23.95 -5.38 -0.16
CA TYR A 176 -24.95 -4.93 0.82
C TYR A 176 -25.73 -3.68 0.41
N GLY A 177 -25.41 -3.05 -0.72
CA GLY A 177 -26.01 -1.77 -1.13
C GLY A 177 -25.69 -0.67 -0.12
N ILE A 178 -24.41 -0.40 0.07
CA ILE A 178 -23.84 0.63 0.98
C ILE A 178 -22.80 1.42 0.18
N SER A 179 -22.70 2.74 0.39
CA SER A 179 -21.57 3.51 -0.15
C SER A 179 -20.25 3.03 0.48
N ALA A 180 -19.27 2.66 -0.34
CA ALA A 180 -17.93 2.26 0.13
C ALA A 180 -17.28 3.36 1.00
N THR A 181 -17.47 4.63 0.64
CA THR A 181 -17.01 5.79 1.42
C THR A 181 -17.70 5.88 2.78
N ALA A 182 -19.01 5.65 2.83
CA ALA A 182 -19.78 5.62 4.07
C ALA A 182 -19.30 4.49 4.99
N LEU A 183 -19.13 3.29 4.42
CA LEU A 183 -18.65 2.10 5.13
C LEU A 183 -17.26 2.31 5.71
N ASN A 184 -16.29 2.74 4.90
CA ASN A 184 -14.94 3.02 5.36
C ASN A 184 -14.92 4.08 6.48
N ALA A 185 -15.73 5.14 6.36
CA ALA A 185 -15.85 6.17 7.40
C ALA A 185 -16.49 5.66 8.70
N ARG A 186 -17.44 4.71 8.63
CA ARG A 186 -18.05 4.10 9.83
C ARG A 186 -17.14 3.07 10.49
N LEU A 187 -16.47 2.22 9.70
CA LEU A 187 -15.49 1.25 10.20
C LEU A 187 -14.29 1.95 10.85
N TRP A 188 -13.79 3.06 10.29
CA TRP A 188 -12.72 3.84 10.94
C TRP A 188 -13.16 4.43 12.29
N LYS A 189 -14.42 4.84 12.44
CA LYS A 189 -14.96 5.25 13.75
C LYS A 189 -15.02 4.07 14.72
N LEU A 190 -15.51 2.90 14.28
CA LEU A 190 -15.56 1.69 15.10
C LEU A 190 -14.18 1.17 15.50
N SER A 191 -13.13 1.37 14.69
CA SER A 191 -11.76 0.97 15.07
C SER A 191 -11.17 1.77 16.25
N LYS A 192 -11.80 2.89 16.63
CA LYS A 192 -11.49 3.66 17.83
C LYS A 192 -12.31 3.24 19.05
N ASP A 193 -13.36 2.45 18.82
CA ASP A 193 -14.22 1.89 19.86
C ASP A 193 -13.57 0.62 20.43
N SER A 194 -13.75 0.36 21.72
CA SER A 194 -12.99 -0.67 22.43
C SER A 194 -13.29 -2.09 21.90
N GLU A 195 -14.57 -2.40 21.70
CA GLU A 195 -15.08 -3.71 21.25
C GLU A 195 -14.54 -4.12 19.86
N TYR A 196 -14.39 -3.16 18.94
CA TYR A 196 -14.02 -3.43 17.54
C TYR A 196 -12.57 -3.07 17.20
N SER A 197 -11.79 -2.52 18.15
CA SER A 197 -10.48 -1.94 17.86
C SER A 197 -9.49 -2.96 17.31
N SER A 198 -9.35 -4.13 17.95
CA SER A 198 -8.39 -5.18 17.57
C SER A 198 -8.71 -5.76 16.19
N LEU A 199 -9.95 -6.22 16.00
CA LEU A 199 -10.47 -6.78 14.76
C LEU A 199 -10.25 -5.82 13.56
N LEU A 200 -10.64 -4.56 13.71
CA LEU A 200 -10.55 -3.59 12.62
C LEU A 200 -9.14 -3.06 12.38
N LYS A 201 -8.27 -2.96 13.40
CA LYS A 201 -6.84 -2.66 13.22
C LYS A 201 -6.16 -3.75 12.39
N ASN A 202 -6.27 -5.01 12.81
CA ASN A 202 -5.67 -6.15 12.13
C ASN A 202 -6.12 -6.21 10.66
N ARG A 203 -7.43 -6.08 10.41
CA ARG A 203 -7.98 -6.04 9.05
C ARG A 203 -7.40 -4.88 8.23
N VAL A 204 -7.33 -3.67 8.79
CA VAL A 204 -6.80 -2.49 8.07
C VAL A 204 -5.34 -2.68 7.68
N GLU A 205 -4.52 -3.32 8.52
CA GLU A 205 -3.12 -3.60 8.19
C GLU A 205 -2.97 -4.66 7.11
N VAL A 206 -3.71 -5.77 7.18
CA VAL A 206 -3.63 -6.80 6.13
C VAL A 206 -4.20 -6.30 4.80
N VAL A 207 -5.32 -5.55 4.80
CA VAL A 207 -5.87 -4.94 3.59
C VAL A 207 -4.88 -3.94 2.97
N LYS A 208 -4.19 -3.11 3.77
CA LYS A 208 -3.10 -2.25 3.29
C LYS A 208 -1.95 -3.07 2.68
N LYS A 209 -1.53 -4.16 3.33
CA LYS A 209 -0.47 -5.06 2.84
C LYS A 209 -0.86 -5.70 1.51
N GLN A 210 -2.07 -6.26 1.40
CA GLN A 210 -2.59 -6.85 0.16
C GLN A 210 -2.73 -5.82 -0.97
N ALA A 211 -3.20 -4.60 -0.66
CA ALA A 211 -3.28 -3.51 -1.64
C ALA A 211 -1.90 -3.04 -2.12
N SER A 212 -0.93 -2.92 -1.22
CA SER A 212 0.46 -2.57 -1.53
C SER A 212 1.12 -3.62 -2.43
N VAL A 213 0.97 -4.91 -2.11
CA VAL A 213 1.48 -6.02 -2.93
C VAL A 213 0.85 -6.02 -4.32
N ARG A 214 -0.49 -5.89 -4.45
CA ARG A 214 -1.14 -5.79 -5.77
C ARG A 214 -0.69 -4.57 -6.57
N SER A 215 -0.50 -3.42 -5.91
CA SER A 215 0.00 -2.21 -6.58
C SER A 215 1.44 -2.38 -7.07
N GLY A 216 2.31 -3.06 -6.30
CA GLY A 216 3.69 -3.34 -6.70
C GLY A 216 3.79 -4.39 -7.80
N LEU A 217 2.98 -5.44 -7.75
CA LEU A 217 2.87 -6.44 -8.82
C LEU A 217 2.38 -5.80 -10.11
N LYS A 218 1.27 -5.05 -10.07
CA LYS A 218 0.75 -4.35 -11.24
C LYS A 218 1.75 -3.33 -11.80
N ALA A 219 2.43 -2.55 -10.96
CA ALA A 219 3.47 -1.62 -11.43
C ALA A 219 4.66 -2.33 -12.09
N LYS A 220 4.94 -3.58 -11.73
CA LYS A 220 5.95 -4.43 -12.37
C LYS A 220 5.44 -5.04 -13.69
N GLU A 221 4.17 -5.47 -13.74
CA GLU A 221 3.49 -6.02 -14.91
C GLU A 221 3.29 -4.97 -16.02
N ASP A 222 2.72 -3.81 -15.67
CA ASP A 222 2.56 -2.65 -16.56
C ASP A 222 3.91 -2.03 -16.97
N ASN A 223 5.02 -2.46 -16.34
CA ASN A 223 6.35 -1.84 -16.41
C ASN A 223 6.30 -0.32 -16.20
N THR A 224 5.92 0.12 -15.01
CA THR A 224 5.77 1.52 -14.61
C THR A 224 6.47 1.84 -13.28
N GLY A 225 6.42 3.11 -12.87
CA GLY A 225 6.95 3.55 -11.58
C GLY A 225 8.45 3.31 -11.43
N ILE A 226 8.85 2.52 -10.44
CA ILE A 226 10.26 2.20 -10.19
C ILE A 226 10.81 1.10 -11.11
N HIS A 227 9.94 0.31 -11.75
CA HIS A 227 10.35 -0.85 -12.56
C HIS A 227 10.82 -0.48 -13.96
N CYS A 228 10.30 0.61 -14.55
CA CYS A 228 10.72 1.10 -15.86
C CYS A 228 12.00 1.97 -15.83
N LEU A 229 12.52 2.31 -14.65
CA LEU A 229 13.65 3.23 -14.52
C LEU A 229 15.00 2.53 -14.80
N PRO A 230 15.84 3.06 -15.71
CA PRO A 230 17.21 2.60 -15.86
C PRO A 230 17.97 2.59 -14.53
N ARG A 231 18.77 1.53 -14.30
CA ARG A 231 19.42 1.21 -13.00
C ARG A 231 20.14 2.39 -12.33
N ARG A 232 20.68 3.35 -13.08
CA ARG A 232 21.29 4.59 -12.55
C ARG A 232 20.31 5.40 -11.69
N PHE A 233 19.08 5.58 -12.14
CA PHE A 233 18.04 6.33 -11.43
C PHE A 233 17.51 5.56 -10.22
N PHE A 234 17.45 4.22 -10.28
CA PHE A 234 17.12 3.39 -9.13
C PHE A 234 18.12 3.61 -7.98
N VAL A 235 19.43 3.60 -8.28
CA VAL A 235 20.49 3.88 -7.30
C VAL A 235 20.38 5.31 -6.76
N GLU A 236 20.08 6.28 -7.63
CA GLU A 236 19.96 7.67 -7.22
C GLU A 236 18.75 7.92 -6.29
N ILE A 237 17.57 7.36 -6.62
CA ILE A 237 16.38 7.39 -5.76
C ILE A 237 16.67 6.69 -4.44
N GLY A 238 17.39 5.56 -4.45
CA GLY A 238 17.88 4.89 -3.25
C GLY A 238 18.73 5.81 -2.36
N LYS A 239 19.72 6.51 -2.94
CA LYS A 239 20.56 7.49 -2.23
C LYS A 239 19.71 8.63 -1.64
N ARG A 240 18.83 9.27 -2.44
CA ARG A 240 17.96 10.35 -1.96
C ARG A 240 17.02 9.90 -0.83
N ASN A 241 16.50 8.67 -0.89
CA ASN A 241 15.64 8.11 0.15
C ASN A 241 16.42 7.75 1.42
N ALA A 242 17.65 7.23 1.30
CA ALA A 242 18.52 6.98 2.45
C ALA A 242 18.92 8.28 3.17
N LEU A 243 19.25 9.35 2.42
CA LEU A 243 19.49 10.68 2.97
C LEU A 243 18.25 11.21 3.73
N ARG A 244 17.06 11.14 3.12
CA ARG A 244 15.80 11.53 3.77
C ARG A 244 15.43 10.70 4.99
N ALA A 245 15.81 9.42 5.02
CA ALA A 245 15.63 8.57 6.20
C ALA A 245 16.60 8.96 7.33
N LYS A 246 17.83 9.37 6.99
CA LYS A 246 18.81 9.92 7.94
C LYS A 246 18.40 11.30 8.47
N GLU A 247 17.99 12.21 7.60
CA GLU A 247 17.48 13.56 7.96
C GLU A 247 16.30 13.53 8.94
N LYS A 248 15.51 12.45 8.92
CA LYS A 248 14.27 12.31 9.70
C LYS A 248 14.36 11.28 10.82
N SER A 249 15.52 10.67 11.05
CA SER A 249 15.69 9.58 12.03
C SER A 249 14.66 8.45 11.84
N ILE A 250 14.53 7.93 10.61
CA ILE A 250 13.57 6.87 10.27
C ILE A 250 14.29 5.53 10.07
N GLY A 251 13.79 4.49 10.75
CA GLY A 251 14.34 3.14 10.70
C GLY A 251 15.74 3.08 11.33
N ILE A 252 16.67 2.36 10.69
CA ILE A 252 18.06 2.20 11.15
C ILE A 252 18.84 3.50 11.34
N PHE A 253 18.40 4.64 10.78
CA PHE A 253 19.04 5.94 11.04
C PHE A 253 18.44 6.71 12.23
N GLY A 254 17.32 6.23 12.81
CA GLY A 254 16.74 6.77 14.04
C GLY A 254 16.90 5.88 15.26
N MET A 255 17.39 4.65 15.08
CA MET A 255 17.74 3.74 16.16
C MET A 255 19.06 4.19 16.81
N ASN A 256 19.11 4.16 18.14
CA ASN A 256 20.35 4.32 18.88
C ASN A 256 21.23 3.04 18.79
N SER A 257 22.45 3.09 19.35
CA SER A 257 23.41 1.98 19.26
C SER A 257 22.88 0.66 19.86
N GLU A 258 22.17 0.73 20.98
CA GLU A 258 21.59 -0.45 21.65
C GLU A 258 20.42 -1.01 20.85
N GLU A 259 19.55 -0.15 20.32
CA GLU A 259 18.44 -0.54 19.44
C GLU A 259 18.95 -1.19 18.13
N LEU A 260 20.04 -0.67 17.55
CA LEU A 260 20.69 -1.27 16.38
C LEU A 260 21.27 -2.65 16.71
N CYS A 261 21.94 -2.78 17.85
CA CYS A 261 22.46 -4.07 18.33
C CYS A 261 21.33 -5.08 18.60
N GLU A 262 20.24 -4.67 19.24
CA GLU A 262 19.11 -5.55 19.54
C GLU A 262 18.33 -5.94 18.27
N ALA A 263 18.11 -5.01 17.34
CA ALA A 263 17.50 -5.29 16.04
C ALA A 263 18.36 -6.24 15.19
N SER A 264 19.69 -6.05 15.21
CA SER A 264 20.67 -6.95 14.58
C SER A 264 20.62 -8.34 15.21
N ARG A 265 20.58 -8.43 16.55
CA ARG A 265 20.47 -9.70 17.30
C ARG A 265 19.17 -10.42 16.98
N LYS A 266 18.02 -9.73 16.98
CA LYS A 266 16.71 -10.29 16.58
C LYS A 266 16.69 -10.74 15.11
N GLY A 267 17.31 -9.99 14.21
CA GLY A 267 17.47 -10.36 12.80
C GLY A 267 18.31 -11.62 12.60
N LYS A 268 19.45 -11.72 13.29
CA LYS A 268 20.30 -12.93 13.33
C LYS A 268 19.56 -14.13 13.91
N LEU A 269 18.87 -13.97 15.05
CA LEU A 269 18.12 -15.05 15.70
C LEU A 269 17.00 -15.58 14.81
N ARG A 270 16.28 -14.70 14.09
CA ARG A 270 15.27 -15.11 13.12
C ARG A 270 15.88 -15.86 11.93
N LEU A 271 17.03 -15.42 11.41
CA LEU A 271 17.76 -16.14 10.36
C LEU A 271 18.24 -17.52 10.83
N GLN A 272 18.62 -17.66 12.10
CA GLN A 272 18.96 -18.95 12.73
C GLN A 272 17.73 -19.84 12.86
N GLN A 273 16.60 -19.33 13.36
CA GLN A 273 15.33 -20.05 13.42
C GLN A 273 14.88 -20.55 12.04
N MET A 274 14.90 -19.69 11.01
CA MET A 274 14.55 -20.08 9.63
C MET A 274 15.54 -21.11 9.04
N ARG A 275 16.81 -21.10 9.45
CA ARG A 275 17.79 -22.14 9.05
C ARG A 275 17.54 -23.48 9.76
N VAL A 276 17.09 -23.45 11.01
CA VAL A 276 16.77 -24.65 11.80
C VAL A 276 15.44 -25.28 11.38
N SER A 277 14.44 -24.46 10.99
CA SER A 277 13.16 -24.95 10.44
C SER A 277 13.21 -25.35 8.97
N GLY A 278 14.32 -25.09 8.27
CA GLY A 278 14.46 -25.32 6.83
C GLY A 278 13.73 -24.29 5.94
N GLU A 279 13.03 -23.30 6.51
CA GLU A 279 12.39 -22.20 5.77
C GLU A 279 13.39 -21.35 4.97
N LEU A 280 14.61 -21.22 5.48
CA LEU A 280 15.73 -20.74 4.69
C LEU A 280 16.25 -21.91 3.84
N ASP A 281 15.80 -21.97 2.59
CA ASP A 281 16.46 -22.70 1.49
C ASP A 281 17.97 -22.42 1.58
N ARG A 282 18.73 -23.31 2.23
CA ARG A 282 20.20 -23.28 2.14
C ARG A 282 20.54 -23.40 0.67
N LYS A 283 21.61 -22.73 0.24
CA LYS A 283 22.04 -22.86 -1.15
C LYS A 283 22.69 -24.20 -1.45
N THR A 284 22.65 -25.19 -0.53
CA THR A 284 23.10 -26.59 -0.65
C THR A 284 23.35 -26.96 -2.09
N ILE A 285 24.62 -26.97 -2.46
CA ILE A 285 25.04 -27.25 -3.83
C ILE A 285 25.37 -28.73 -3.96
N TYR A 286 25.78 -29.40 -2.88
CA TYR A 286 26.17 -30.82 -2.87
C TYR A 286 25.54 -31.54 -1.66
N ASN A 287 25.02 -32.75 -1.85
CA ASN A 287 24.53 -33.63 -0.78
C ASN A 287 25.27 -34.97 -0.85
N ILE A 288 26.37 -35.07 -0.11
CA ILE A 288 27.35 -36.16 -0.26
C ILE A 288 26.75 -37.44 0.31
N GLU A 289 26.48 -38.42 -0.55
CA GLU A 289 26.01 -39.77 -0.18
C GLU A 289 24.72 -39.80 0.68
N SER A 290 23.92 -38.70 0.69
CA SER A 290 22.82 -38.47 1.65
C SER A 290 23.25 -38.41 3.13
N ARG A 291 24.54 -38.17 3.40
CA ARG A 291 25.14 -38.09 4.74
C ARG A 291 25.24 -36.66 5.27
N PHE A 292 25.55 -35.68 4.41
CA PHE A 292 25.69 -34.26 4.78
C PHE A 292 25.60 -33.31 3.58
N SER A 293 25.16 -32.07 3.85
CA SER A 293 24.94 -31.00 2.88
C SER A 293 26.08 -29.98 2.87
N ALA A 294 26.78 -29.81 1.74
CA ALA A 294 27.83 -28.80 1.58
C ALA A 294 27.41 -27.66 0.63
N ASP A 295 27.79 -26.44 0.99
CA ASP A 295 27.64 -25.24 0.14
C ASP A 295 28.77 -25.14 -0.90
N SER A 296 29.89 -25.89 -0.76
CA SER A 296 30.94 -25.96 -1.80
C SER A 296 31.63 -27.33 -1.97
N MET A 297 32.20 -27.56 -3.17
CA MET A 297 33.01 -28.77 -3.45
C MET A 297 34.28 -28.84 -2.60
N GLN A 298 34.83 -27.69 -2.20
CA GLN A 298 36.06 -27.62 -1.42
C GLN A 298 35.78 -27.99 0.04
N GLU A 299 34.75 -27.40 0.64
CA GLU A 299 34.22 -27.74 1.97
C GLU A 299 33.88 -29.24 2.06
N GLY A 300 33.12 -29.79 1.10
CA GLY A 300 32.84 -31.23 1.08
C GLY A 300 34.09 -32.11 0.93
N ALA A 301 35.15 -31.60 0.26
CA ALA A 301 36.42 -32.29 0.19
C ALA A 301 37.21 -32.19 1.51
N VAL A 302 37.17 -31.07 2.22
CA VAL A 302 37.72 -30.92 3.58
C VAL A 302 37.03 -31.92 4.51
N ALA A 303 35.70 -32.02 4.45
CA ALA A 303 34.90 -32.96 5.25
C ALA A 303 35.40 -34.41 5.11
N LEU A 304 35.54 -34.90 3.87
CA LEU A 304 36.07 -36.23 3.57
C LEU A 304 37.54 -36.39 3.98
N THR A 305 38.34 -35.33 3.85
CA THR A 305 39.77 -35.32 4.22
C THR A 305 39.96 -35.44 5.73
N LEU A 306 39.11 -34.78 6.54
CA LEU A 306 39.13 -34.90 7.99
C LEU A 306 38.78 -36.32 8.45
N GLU A 307 37.72 -36.93 7.90
CA GLU A 307 37.36 -38.33 8.19
C GLU A 307 38.39 -39.36 7.73
N ARG A 308 39.19 -39.01 6.72
CA ARG A 308 40.25 -39.85 6.15
C ARG A 308 41.49 -39.89 7.05
N TYR A 309 41.86 -38.77 7.65
CA TYR A 309 43.17 -38.59 8.28
C TYR A 309 43.14 -38.41 9.80
N LEU A 310 42.09 -37.81 10.37
CA LEU A 310 41.95 -37.63 11.82
C LEU A 310 41.28 -38.88 12.43
N PRO A 311 41.91 -39.54 13.42
CA PRO A 311 41.34 -40.75 14.01
C PRO A 311 40.02 -40.45 14.72
N ASN A 312 39.04 -41.33 14.56
CA ASN A 312 37.69 -41.23 15.12
C ASN A 312 36.85 -40.01 14.69
N PHE A 313 37.36 -39.10 13.85
CA PHE A 313 36.56 -38.00 13.34
C PHE A 313 35.50 -38.51 12.35
N LYS A 314 34.26 -38.04 12.52
CA LYS A 314 33.11 -38.35 11.65
C LYS A 314 32.28 -37.11 11.43
N ILE A 315 31.84 -36.91 10.19
CA ILE A 315 31.02 -35.79 9.76
C ILE A 315 29.57 -36.06 10.17
N LYS A 316 29.02 -35.14 10.97
CA LYS A 316 27.63 -35.10 11.42
C LYS A 316 27.14 -33.67 11.30
N GLU A 317 26.22 -33.42 10.38
CA GLU A 317 25.66 -32.09 10.14
C GLU A 317 24.94 -31.58 11.42
N GLY A 318 25.20 -30.32 11.78
CA GLY A 318 24.76 -29.72 13.05
C GLY A 318 25.54 -30.20 14.29
N GLY A 319 26.52 -31.09 14.15
CA GLY A 319 27.31 -31.65 15.26
C GLY A 319 28.81 -31.37 15.13
N THR A 320 29.50 -32.12 14.27
CA THR A 320 30.92 -31.92 13.93
C THR A 320 31.12 -31.12 12.64
N PHE A 321 30.03 -30.85 11.91
CA PHE A 321 30.03 -30.14 10.63
C PHE A 321 28.87 -29.14 10.55
N GLN A 322 29.13 -27.92 10.06
CA GLN A 322 28.15 -26.82 9.95
C GLN A 322 27.32 -26.61 11.24
N ASN A 323 28.01 -26.58 12.39
CA ASN A 323 27.39 -26.50 13.72
C ASN A 323 27.29 -25.02 14.18
N PRO A 324 26.10 -24.51 14.56
CA PRO A 324 25.96 -23.17 15.12
C PRO A 324 26.35 -23.05 16.60
N GLY A 325 26.30 -24.14 17.36
CA GLY A 325 26.26 -24.11 18.82
C GLY A 325 25.11 -23.23 19.32
N ASP A 326 25.41 -22.39 20.30
CA ASP A 326 24.59 -21.27 20.79
C ASP A 326 24.84 -19.95 20.02
N THR A 327 25.77 -19.93 19.06
CA THR A 327 26.26 -18.69 18.43
C THR A 327 25.38 -18.23 17.27
N THR A 328 25.64 -17.00 16.81
CA THR A 328 25.01 -16.45 15.57
C THR A 328 25.72 -16.85 14.28
N TYR A 329 26.76 -17.68 14.38
CA TYR A 329 27.57 -18.15 13.27
C TYR A 329 27.29 -19.64 12.96
N LEU A 330 27.91 -20.18 11.91
CA LEU A 330 27.95 -21.60 11.61
C LEU A 330 29.41 -21.95 11.41
N TYR A 331 29.97 -22.77 12.30
CA TYR A 331 31.36 -23.21 12.21
C TYR A 331 31.45 -24.43 11.30
N ASP A 332 32.36 -24.39 10.34
CA ASP A 332 32.43 -25.41 9.29
C ASP A 332 32.73 -26.78 9.88
N PHE A 333 33.77 -26.91 10.72
CA PHE A 333 34.16 -28.17 11.37
C PHE A 333 34.44 -27.97 12.86
N VAL A 334 33.88 -28.83 13.70
CA VAL A 334 34.03 -28.77 15.17
C VAL A 334 34.71 -30.04 15.67
N LEU A 335 35.88 -29.87 16.28
CA LEU A 335 36.71 -30.92 16.88
C LEU A 335 36.57 -30.86 18.42
N PRO A 336 37.11 -31.83 19.18
CA PRO A 336 37.01 -31.84 20.63
C PRO A 336 37.72 -30.65 21.31
N ASP A 337 38.90 -30.28 20.80
CA ASP A 337 39.80 -29.25 21.32
C ASP A 337 39.68 -27.91 20.59
N CYS A 338 39.31 -27.94 19.31
CA CYS A 338 39.40 -26.79 18.41
C CYS A 338 38.24 -26.74 17.41
N ILE A 339 38.23 -25.69 16.60
CA ILE A 339 37.32 -25.48 15.47
C ILE A 339 38.17 -25.26 14.22
N LEU A 340 37.76 -25.80 13.08
CA LEU A 340 38.37 -25.50 11.78
C LEU A 340 37.35 -24.80 10.87
N GLU A 341 37.74 -23.62 10.38
CA GLU A 341 37.04 -22.85 9.35
C GLU A 341 37.73 -23.04 8.00
N TRP A 342 36.96 -23.37 6.96
CA TRP A 342 37.45 -23.44 5.57
C TRP A 342 36.98 -22.20 4.80
N HIS A 343 37.72 -21.10 4.94
CA HIS A 343 37.40 -19.84 4.29
C HIS A 343 38.45 -19.45 3.22
N PRO A 344 38.37 -20.00 2.00
CA PRO A 344 39.18 -19.56 0.86
C PRO A 344 38.69 -18.17 0.41
N VAL A 345 39.33 -17.13 0.97
CA VAL A 345 39.01 -15.70 0.81
C VAL A 345 38.71 -15.32 -0.65
N ARG A 346 37.63 -14.54 -0.86
CA ARG A 346 37.29 -13.98 -2.17
C ARG A 346 36.98 -12.51 -2.02
N LEU A 347 37.98 -11.64 -2.25
CA LEU A 347 37.85 -10.18 -2.18
C LEU A 347 36.55 -9.64 -2.81
N GLY A 348 36.15 -10.18 -3.97
CA GLY A 348 34.91 -9.81 -4.69
C GLY A 348 33.60 -10.00 -3.91
N PHE A 349 33.57 -10.78 -2.84
CA PHE A 349 32.42 -11.01 -1.96
C PHE A 349 32.75 -10.62 -0.51
N ASP A 350 33.88 -11.11 0.02
CA ASP A 350 34.27 -10.95 1.42
C ASP A 350 34.88 -9.57 1.71
N GLY A 351 35.58 -8.96 0.74
CA GLY A 351 36.16 -7.62 0.89
C GLY A 351 35.09 -6.57 1.27
N LYS A 352 33.95 -6.56 0.57
CA LYS A 352 32.77 -5.73 0.86
C LYS A 352 32.16 -5.90 2.27
N ARG A 353 32.57 -6.93 3.00
CA ARG A 353 32.06 -7.28 4.33
C ARG A 353 33.06 -6.98 5.44
N TYR A 354 34.36 -7.05 5.13
CA TYR A 354 35.43 -6.98 6.13
C TYR A 354 36.41 -5.80 5.93
N ILE A 355 36.49 -5.21 4.74
CA ILE A 355 37.38 -4.08 4.35
C ILE A 355 36.78 -3.27 3.17
N PRO A 356 35.79 -2.39 3.41
CA PRO A 356 34.91 -1.44 2.07
C PRO A 356 34.60 -1.55 2.85
N GLY A 357 35.65 -0.24 3.09
CA GLY A 357 36.23 0.80 2.18
C GLY A 357 37.27 0.33 1.14
N ASP A 358 38.32 -0.35 1.54
CA ASP A 358 39.51 -0.59 0.71
C ASP A 358 39.23 -1.51 -0.50
N TYR A 359 38.20 -2.36 -0.39
CA TYR A 359 37.65 -3.10 -1.51
C TYR A 359 37.09 -2.20 -2.62
N GLU A 360 36.45 -1.07 -2.31
CA GLU A 360 35.98 -0.12 -3.32
C GLU A 360 37.17 0.48 -4.08
N ALA A 361 38.22 0.90 -3.37
CA ALA A 361 39.45 1.43 -3.96
C ALA A 361 40.15 0.39 -4.84
N LEU A 362 40.33 -0.84 -4.35
CA LEU A 362 40.85 -1.98 -5.13
C LEU A 362 40.01 -2.21 -6.41
N ARG A 363 38.68 -2.09 -6.31
CA ARG A 363 37.76 -2.28 -7.44
C ARG A 363 37.81 -1.12 -8.45
N GLU A 364 38.30 0.04 -8.05
CA GLU A 364 38.56 1.19 -8.93
C GLU A 364 39.93 1.05 -9.62
N LEU A 365 40.99 0.82 -8.85
CA LEU A 365 42.33 0.47 -9.36
C LEU A 365 42.28 -0.67 -10.39
N LYS A 366 41.47 -1.73 -10.15
CA LYS A 366 41.26 -2.86 -11.09
C LYS A 366 40.72 -2.48 -12.49
N LYS A 367 40.21 -1.27 -12.70
CA LYS A 367 39.78 -0.76 -14.01
C LYS A 367 40.85 0.11 -14.67
N GLU A 368 41.73 0.69 -13.86
CA GLU A 368 42.66 1.76 -14.22
C GLU A 368 44.08 1.21 -14.46
N SER A 369 44.45 0.12 -13.77
CA SER A 369 45.68 -0.66 -14.03
C SER A 369 45.65 -1.27 -15.44
N THR A 370 46.34 -0.64 -16.38
CA THR A 370 46.41 -1.06 -17.80
C THR A 370 47.78 -1.62 -18.17
N THR A 371 48.83 -1.19 -17.48
CA THR A 371 50.23 -1.61 -17.69
C THR A 371 50.56 -2.90 -16.91
N ARG A 372 51.69 -3.53 -17.26
CA ARG A 372 52.20 -4.72 -16.58
C ARG A 372 52.66 -4.45 -15.15
N GLU A 373 53.14 -3.23 -14.88
CA GLU A 373 53.71 -2.79 -13.60
C GLU A 373 52.58 -2.48 -12.60
N GLU A 374 51.58 -1.67 -12.99
CA GLU A 374 50.38 -1.45 -12.19
C GLU A 374 49.68 -2.77 -11.84
N GLN A 375 49.63 -3.73 -12.78
CA GLN A 375 49.09 -5.07 -12.51
C GLN A 375 49.94 -5.88 -11.51
N GLN A 376 51.23 -5.61 -11.37
CA GLN A 376 52.09 -6.26 -10.37
C GLN A 376 51.85 -5.69 -8.97
N ASP A 377 51.76 -4.37 -8.85
CA ASP A 377 51.45 -3.69 -7.59
C ASP A 377 50.03 -4.00 -7.13
N LEU A 378 49.07 -4.00 -8.05
CA LEU A 378 47.71 -4.48 -7.83
C LEU A 378 47.68 -5.91 -7.29
N ARG A 379 48.50 -6.82 -7.84
CA ARG A 379 48.64 -8.20 -7.32
C ARG A 379 49.35 -8.25 -5.96
N SER A 380 50.07 -7.21 -5.52
CA SER A 380 50.53 -7.10 -4.12
C SER A 380 49.38 -6.66 -3.22
N LEU A 381 48.72 -5.56 -3.57
CA LEU A 381 47.55 -5.05 -2.84
C LEU A 381 46.45 -6.13 -2.68
N GLU A 382 46.16 -6.92 -3.71
CA GLU A 382 45.25 -8.07 -3.60
C GLU A 382 45.68 -9.06 -2.52
N ARG A 383 46.97 -9.45 -2.47
CA ARG A 383 47.49 -10.42 -1.50
C ARG A 383 47.52 -9.86 -0.08
N ASP A 384 47.71 -8.55 0.07
CA ASP A 384 47.73 -7.90 1.38
C ASP A 384 46.31 -7.71 1.93
N LEU A 385 45.35 -7.28 1.08
CA LEU A 385 43.92 -7.26 1.42
C LEU A 385 43.34 -8.68 1.64
N GLU A 386 43.85 -9.72 0.97
CA GLU A 386 43.46 -11.12 1.26
C GLU A 386 43.90 -11.59 2.65
N LYS A 387 45.06 -11.14 3.14
CA LYS A 387 45.49 -11.38 4.52
C LYS A 387 44.58 -10.63 5.50
N GLU A 388 44.26 -9.37 5.22
CA GLU A 388 43.43 -8.56 6.11
C GLU A 388 42.00 -9.10 6.21
N VAL A 389 41.38 -9.49 5.09
CA VAL A 389 40.08 -10.20 5.12
C VAL A 389 40.17 -11.49 5.94
N ALA A 390 41.25 -12.26 5.79
CA ALA A 390 41.42 -13.49 6.57
C ALA A 390 41.55 -13.21 8.08
N VAL A 391 42.30 -12.18 8.48
CA VAL A 391 42.45 -11.78 9.89
C VAL A 391 41.12 -11.27 10.45
N ASN A 392 40.44 -10.36 9.75
CA ASN A 392 39.15 -9.81 10.19
C ASN A 392 38.04 -10.88 10.22
N TYR A 393 38.11 -11.88 9.34
CA TYR A 393 37.27 -13.07 9.40
C TYR A 393 37.60 -13.91 10.65
N TRP A 394 38.87 -14.26 10.85
CA TRP A 394 39.33 -15.10 11.96
C TRP A 394 39.01 -14.48 13.33
N ILE A 395 39.31 -13.19 13.55
CA ILE A 395 38.99 -12.47 14.79
C ILE A 395 37.49 -12.61 15.10
N SER A 396 36.62 -12.29 14.12
CA SER A 396 35.17 -12.35 14.35
C SER A 396 34.61 -13.78 14.54
N ARG A 397 35.38 -14.82 14.16
CA ARG A 397 35.07 -16.22 14.48
C ARG A 397 35.58 -16.64 15.86
N GLN A 398 36.77 -16.20 16.26
CA GLN A 398 37.34 -16.46 17.58
C GLN A 398 36.57 -15.74 18.68
N GLU A 399 36.28 -14.44 18.52
CA GLU A 399 35.44 -13.65 19.43
C GLU A 399 34.09 -14.33 19.70
N ALA A 400 33.49 -14.95 18.68
CA ALA A 400 32.22 -15.66 18.81
C ALA A 400 32.36 -17.06 19.44
N SER A 401 33.56 -17.67 19.42
CA SER A 401 33.90 -18.90 20.14
C SER A 401 34.10 -18.60 21.64
N ASP A 402 34.79 -17.50 21.95
CA ASP A 402 35.09 -17.07 23.33
C ASP A 402 33.84 -16.58 24.08
N ASN A 403 32.89 -15.99 23.36
CA ASN A 403 31.58 -15.56 23.86
C ASN A 403 30.48 -16.65 23.75
N SER A 404 30.83 -17.87 23.35
CA SER A 404 29.96 -19.05 23.38
C SER A 404 30.10 -19.76 24.74
N ASP A 405 29.03 -20.36 25.26
CA ASP A 405 29.15 -21.31 26.37
C ASP A 405 29.44 -22.73 25.84
N TYR A 406 29.02 -23.05 24.60
CA TYR A 406 29.24 -24.35 23.95
C TYR A 406 30.64 -24.54 23.32
N PHE A 407 31.24 -23.47 22.80
CA PHE A 407 32.56 -23.49 22.16
C PHE A 407 33.70 -22.92 23.01
N LYS A 408 33.39 -22.42 24.22
CA LYS A 408 34.33 -21.69 25.07
C LYS A 408 35.70 -22.36 25.21
N GLY A 409 36.76 -21.60 24.95
CA GLY A 409 38.14 -22.07 25.05
C GLY A 409 38.61 -22.96 23.90
N ARG A 410 37.80 -23.15 22.84
CA ARG A 410 38.26 -23.76 21.59
C ARG A 410 38.85 -22.70 20.68
N GLU A 411 40.09 -22.94 20.25
CA GLU A 411 40.78 -22.15 19.24
C GLU A 411 40.18 -22.40 17.85
N VAL A 412 39.96 -21.33 17.09
CA VAL A 412 39.52 -21.36 15.70
C VAL A 412 40.74 -21.36 14.79
N TYR A 413 40.95 -22.45 14.07
CA TYR A 413 41.94 -22.55 13.01
C TYR A 413 41.31 -22.14 11.68
N LEU A 414 41.98 -21.27 10.92
CA LEU A 414 41.52 -20.83 9.60
C LEU A 414 42.40 -21.41 8.49
N ALA A 415 41.84 -22.33 7.70
CA ALA A 415 42.45 -22.81 6.46
C ALA A 415 41.83 -22.12 5.24
N LYS A 416 42.63 -21.35 4.49
CA LYS A 416 42.22 -20.65 3.26
C LYS A 416 42.61 -21.47 2.01
N ASN A 417 43.54 -22.41 2.14
CA ASN A 417 44.06 -23.21 1.03
C ASN A 417 44.48 -24.64 1.48
N PRO A 418 44.71 -25.58 0.54
CA PRO A 418 45.02 -26.98 0.90
C PRO A 418 46.34 -27.18 1.65
N LYS A 419 47.31 -26.24 1.58
CA LYS A 419 48.57 -26.35 2.32
C LYS A 419 48.34 -26.06 3.80
N GLU A 420 47.57 -25.04 4.13
CA GLU A 420 47.18 -24.75 5.52
C GLU A 420 46.32 -25.86 6.12
N LEU A 421 45.41 -26.46 5.33
CA LEU A 421 44.67 -27.66 5.76
C LEU A 421 45.59 -28.85 6.04
N TYR A 422 46.60 -29.08 5.19
CA TYR A 422 47.60 -30.13 5.40
C TYR A 422 48.42 -29.91 6.67
N ASP A 423 48.84 -28.67 6.93
CA ASP A 423 49.63 -28.34 8.12
C ASP A 423 48.79 -28.44 9.41
N PHE A 424 47.51 -28.04 9.37
CA PHE A 424 46.53 -28.31 10.44
C PHE A 424 46.36 -29.81 10.73
N LEU A 425 46.19 -30.64 9.68
CA LEU A 425 46.07 -32.10 9.84
C LEU A 425 47.33 -32.70 10.47
N LYS A 426 48.52 -32.22 10.07
CA LYS A 426 49.79 -32.64 10.65
C LYS A 426 49.91 -32.25 12.13
N GLU A 427 49.49 -31.04 12.49
CA GLU A 427 49.47 -30.57 13.88
C GLU A 427 48.52 -31.38 14.75
N LYS A 428 47.30 -31.66 14.25
CA LYS A 428 46.27 -32.45 14.95
C LYS A 428 46.47 -33.98 14.84
N GLY A 429 47.70 -34.43 14.60
CA GLY A 429 48.09 -35.84 14.75
C GLY A 429 47.51 -36.79 13.71
N ALA A 430 47.32 -36.34 12.47
CA ALA A 430 46.83 -37.21 11.38
C ALA A 430 47.67 -38.48 11.20
N THR A 431 47.02 -39.64 11.30
CA THR A 431 47.68 -40.95 11.49
C THR A 431 48.42 -41.50 10.26
N THR A 432 48.02 -41.09 9.06
CA THR A 432 48.46 -41.66 7.78
C THR A 432 48.67 -40.59 6.71
N LEU A 433 48.92 -39.35 7.12
CA LEU A 433 49.08 -38.21 6.22
C LEU A 433 50.29 -38.43 5.27
N PRO A 434 50.10 -38.48 3.94
CA PRO A 434 51.17 -38.65 2.97
C PRO A 434 51.94 -37.33 2.77
N ASP A 435 52.82 -37.24 1.78
CA ASP A 435 53.44 -35.95 1.44
C ASP A 435 52.41 -34.95 0.86
N TYR A 436 52.75 -33.66 0.87
CA TYR A 436 51.84 -32.60 0.41
C TYR A 436 51.46 -32.69 -1.08
N GLN A 437 52.31 -33.24 -1.95
CA GLN A 437 51.97 -33.46 -3.37
C GLN A 437 50.97 -34.60 -3.54
N GLU A 438 51.10 -35.69 -2.80
CA GLU A 438 50.12 -36.78 -2.78
C GLU A 438 48.81 -36.33 -2.15
N PHE A 439 48.86 -35.66 -1.01
CA PHE A 439 47.70 -35.03 -0.39
C PHE A 439 46.97 -34.07 -1.36
N ALA A 440 47.69 -33.20 -2.07
CA ALA A 440 47.08 -32.29 -3.04
C ALA A 440 46.43 -33.03 -4.23
N LYS A 441 46.96 -34.19 -4.63
CA LYS A 441 46.33 -35.08 -5.62
C LYS A 441 45.07 -35.73 -5.04
N GLU A 442 45.07 -36.21 -3.81
CA GLU A 442 43.89 -36.82 -3.16
C GLU A 442 42.79 -35.78 -2.88
N PHE A 443 43.12 -34.62 -2.33
CA PHE A 443 42.19 -33.50 -2.15
C PHE A 443 41.57 -33.03 -3.48
N LYS A 444 42.30 -33.15 -4.60
CA LYS A 444 41.73 -32.96 -5.95
C LYS A 444 40.72 -34.07 -6.30
N LYS A 445 41.01 -35.35 -6.02
CA LYS A 445 40.04 -36.46 -6.20
C LYS A 445 38.78 -36.24 -5.37
N PHE A 446 38.89 -35.86 -4.09
CA PHE A 446 37.71 -35.60 -3.23
C PHE A 446 36.83 -34.46 -3.77
N LYS A 447 37.40 -33.37 -4.32
CA LYS A 447 36.60 -32.31 -4.96
C LYS A 447 35.81 -32.82 -6.18
N GLU A 448 36.43 -33.63 -7.03
CA GLU A 448 35.74 -34.22 -8.20
C GLU A 448 34.77 -35.36 -7.81
N TYR A 449 34.93 -35.98 -6.63
CA TYR A 449 33.94 -36.87 -6.03
C TYR A 449 32.71 -36.10 -5.56
N VAL A 450 32.90 -35.10 -4.68
CA VAL A 450 31.83 -34.23 -4.17
C VAL A 450 31.03 -33.57 -5.30
N ARG A 451 31.69 -33.20 -6.40
CA ARG A 451 31.08 -32.66 -7.62
C ARG A 451 29.97 -33.54 -8.22
N GLN A 452 30.04 -34.86 -8.05
CA GLN A 452 29.04 -35.81 -8.56
C GLN A 452 27.72 -35.70 -7.79
N PHE A 453 27.79 -35.34 -6.51
CA PHE A 453 26.64 -35.17 -5.61
C PHE A 453 25.94 -33.82 -5.74
N LYS A 454 26.07 -33.15 -6.89
CA LYS A 454 25.53 -31.80 -7.10
C LYS A 454 24.00 -31.83 -7.13
N VAL A 455 23.38 -31.11 -6.21
CA VAL A 455 21.93 -30.99 -6.14
C VAL A 455 21.42 -30.26 -7.38
N VAL A 456 20.70 -30.98 -8.24
CA VAL A 456 19.93 -30.39 -9.33
C VAL A 456 18.78 -29.61 -8.69
N LYS A 457 18.91 -28.29 -8.65
CA LYS A 457 17.80 -27.44 -8.19
C LYS A 457 16.63 -27.63 -9.14
N PRO A 458 15.40 -27.86 -8.64
CA PRO A 458 14.24 -27.94 -9.51
C PRO A 458 14.19 -26.65 -10.33
N GLU A 459 13.98 -26.77 -11.64
CA GLU A 459 13.79 -25.59 -12.46
C GLU A 459 12.64 -24.78 -11.85
N LYS A 460 12.90 -23.50 -11.54
CA LYS A 460 11.82 -22.60 -11.19
C LYS A 460 10.91 -22.51 -12.40
N LYS A 461 9.82 -23.29 -12.38
CA LYS A 461 8.72 -23.19 -13.34
C LYS A 461 8.44 -21.70 -13.49
N ARG A 462 8.74 -21.16 -14.66
CA ARG A 462 8.31 -19.81 -15.01
C ARG A 462 6.80 -19.93 -15.10
N GLU A 463 6.11 -19.42 -14.07
CA GLU A 463 4.69 -19.16 -14.15
C GLU A 463 4.50 -18.28 -15.39
N VAL A 464 3.86 -18.85 -16.41
CA VAL A 464 3.54 -18.14 -17.64
C VAL A 464 2.38 -17.23 -17.29
N ALA A 465 2.68 -15.94 -17.13
CA ALA A 465 1.73 -14.88 -16.86
C ALA A 465 0.94 -14.51 -18.12
#